data_AF-A0A4Y2B9A1-F1
#
_entry.id   AF-A0A4Y2B9A1-F1
#
_cell.length_a   1.000
_cell.length_b   1.000
_cell.length_c   1.000
_cell.angle_alpha   90.00
_cell.angle_beta   90.00
_cell.angle_gamma   90.00
#
_symmetry.space_group_name_H-M   'P 1'
#
loop_
_entity.id
_entity.type
_entity.pdbx_description
1 polymer ?
#
loop_
_entity_poly.entity_id
_entity_poly.type
_entity_poly.pdbx_seq_one_letter_code
_entity_poly.pdbx_strand_id
1 'polypeptide(L)'
;MNIKPALKSEKLVPNLNSKRNYVLHYKNLKLYLSLGLKLIKIHRVMKFTQRCWLKDYINFNTKQRKHAKTAFEKDFFKLLNNAVYGKTMENLRNRVKVDIVQTKKRAEKLVASPAFHAFTILDENLVAVQGKLTKLCLNRPIQVGFVIL
;
A
#
# COMPACT_ATOMS: atom_id res chain seq x y z
N MET A 1 27.03 -24.14 16.93
CA MET A 1 26.56 -22.92 16.21
C MET A 1 25.51 -22.23 17.06
N ASN A 2 25.79 -21.03 17.55
CA ASN A 2 24.87 -20.25 18.38
C ASN A 2 23.87 -19.52 17.48
N ILE A 3 22.84 -20.23 17.00
CA ILE A 3 21.81 -19.66 16.12
C ILE A 3 20.85 -18.86 17.00
N LYS A 4 20.95 -17.52 16.94
CA LYS A 4 19.96 -16.64 17.59
C LYS A 4 18.59 -16.89 16.94
N PRO A 5 17.52 -17.12 17.73
CA PRO A 5 16.19 -17.30 17.17
C PRO A 5 15.76 -16.03 16.43
N ALA A 6 15.25 -16.21 15.21
CA ALA A 6 14.73 -15.10 14.42
C ALA A 6 13.57 -14.42 15.15
N LEU A 7 13.48 -13.10 15.04
CA LEU A 7 12.37 -12.32 15.57
C LEU A 7 11.04 -12.85 15.01
N LYS A 8 10.05 -13.05 15.89
CA LYS A 8 8.70 -13.46 15.49
C LYS A 8 8.14 -12.44 14.49
N SER A 9 7.81 -12.90 13.30
CA SER A 9 7.20 -12.10 12.24
C SER A 9 6.04 -12.87 11.63
N GLU A 10 4.98 -12.15 11.26
CA GLU A 10 3.88 -12.72 10.50
C GLU A 10 4.35 -13.03 9.08
N LYS A 11 4.10 -14.26 8.62
CA LYS A 11 4.45 -14.71 7.27
C LYS A 11 3.20 -15.12 6.54
N LEU A 12 3.09 -14.69 5.29
CA LEU A 12 2.10 -15.23 4.38
C LEU A 12 2.49 -16.67 4.05
N VAL A 13 1.67 -17.62 4.52
CA VAL A 13 1.83 -19.04 4.25
C VAL A 13 0.67 -19.54 3.39
N PRO A 14 0.94 -20.31 2.32
CA PRO A 14 -0.12 -20.96 1.58
C PRO A 14 -0.85 -21.92 2.52
N ASN A 15 -2.17 -21.92 2.44
CA ASN A 15 -2.99 -22.84 3.19
C ASN A 15 -4.19 -23.25 2.36
N LEU A 16 -4.57 -24.53 2.50
CA LEU A 16 -5.66 -25.18 1.79
C LEU A 16 -7.04 -24.93 2.45
N ASN A 17 -7.10 -24.02 3.43
CA ASN A 17 -8.35 -23.72 4.12
C ASN A 17 -9.35 -23.10 3.15
N SER A 18 -10.63 -23.42 3.37
CA SER A 18 -11.75 -22.81 2.66
C SER A 18 -11.71 -21.28 2.82
N LYS A 19 -11.74 -20.56 1.69
CA LYS A 19 -11.77 -19.09 1.69
C LYS A 19 -13.21 -18.61 1.72
N ARG A 20 -13.53 -17.69 2.64
CA ARG A 20 -14.84 -17.05 2.76
C ARG A 20 -14.70 -15.56 2.43
N ASN A 21 -15.69 -14.99 1.75
CA ASN A 21 -15.70 -13.57 1.35
C ASN A 21 -14.42 -13.12 0.61
N TYR A 22 -13.81 -14.01 -0.17
CA TYR A 22 -12.56 -13.73 -0.86
C TYR A 22 -12.81 -12.85 -2.09
N VAL A 23 -12.13 -11.71 -2.15
CA VAL A 23 -12.21 -10.76 -3.26
C VAL A 23 -11.11 -11.13 -4.26
N LEU A 24 -11.49 -11.33 -5.53
CA LEU A 24 -10.58 -11.78 -6.59
C LEU A 24 -11.04 -11.27 -7.96
N HIS A 25 -10.10 -11.15 -8.89
CA HIS A 25 -10.38 -10.79 -10.28
C HIS A 25 -10.94 -11.98 -11.08
N TYR A 26 -11.83 -11.74 -12.05
CA TYR A 26 -12.52 -12.83 -12.77
C TYR A 26 -11.56 -13.80 -13.48
N LYS A 27 -10.40 -13.33 -13.96
CA LYS A 27 -9.37 -14.18 -14.58
C LYS A 27 -8.81 -15.18 -13.57
N ASN A 28 -8.55 -14.72 -12.34
CA ASN A 28 -8.08 -15.58 -11.26
C ASN A 28 -9.17 -16.57 -10.84
N LEU A 29 -10.44 -16.17 -10.85
CA LEU A 29 -11.56 -17.10 -10.60
C LEU A 29 -11.54 -18.25 -11.60
N LYS A 30 -11.47 -17.94 -12.90
CA LYS A 30 -11.45 -18.95 -13.96
C LYS A 30 -10.29 -19.92 -13.79
N LEU A 31 -9.10 -19.40 -13.49
CA LEU A 31 -7.93 -20.22 -13.18
C LEU A 31 -8.19 -21.13 -11.97
N TYR A 32 -8.68 -20.60 -10.87
CA TYR A 32 -8.89 -21.40 -9.66
C TYR A 32 -9.95 -22.49 -9.86
N LEU A 33 -11.01 -22.21 -10.61
CA LEU A 33 -12.00 -23.22 -10.99
C LEU A 33 -11.36 -24.33 -11.83
N SER A 34 -10.49 -24.00 -12.81
CA SER A 34 -9.76 -25.00 -13.59
C SER A 34 -8.79 -25.85 -12.76
N LEU A 35 -8.28 -25.29 -11.66
CA LEU A 35 -7.41 -26.00 -10.72
C LEU A 35 -8.21 -26.81 -9.67
N GLY A 36 -9.54 -26.85 -9.77
CA GLY A 36 -10.40 -27.67 -8.91
C GLY A 36 -11.01 -26.96 -7.70
N LEU A 37 -10.88 -25.63 -7.60
CA LEU A 37 -11.57 -24.85 -6.56
C LEU A 37 -13.09 -24.93 -6.80
N LYS A 38 -13.84 -25.32 -5.77
CA LYS A 38 -15.31 -25.39 -5.82
C LYS A 38 -15.92 -24.08 -5.35
N LEU A 39 -16.59 -23.37 -6.26
CA LEU A 39 -17.31 -22.14 -5.92
C LEU A 39 -18.67 -22.47 -5.29
N ILE A 40 -18.90 -21.99 -4.07
CA ILE A 40 -20.15 -22.22 -3.33
C ILE A 40 -21.14 -21.08 -3.57
N LYS A 41 -20.69 -19.81 -3.44
CA LYS A 41 -21.56 -18.64 -3.52
C LYS A 41 -20.81 -17.40 -4.01
N ILE A 42 -21.46 -16.64 -4.89
CA ILE A 42 -21.03 -15.29 -5.27
C ILE A 42 -21.82 -14.28 -4.45
N HIS A 43 -21.12 -13.43 -3.69
CA HIS A 43 -21.76 -12.44 -2.82
C HIS A 43 -22.00 -11.09 -3.50
N ARG A 44 -21.03 -10.62 -4.31
CA ARG A 44 -21.06 -9.32 -4.97
C ARG A 44 -20.27 -9.40 -6.28
N VAL A 45 -20.70 -8.65 -7.29
CA VAL A 45 -20.03 -8.54 -8.58
C VAL A 45 -19.86 -7.06 -8.93
N MET A 46 -18.66 -6.68 -9.36
CA MET A 46 -18.37 -5.36 -9.91
C MET A 46 -17.96 -5.53 -11.37
N LYS A 47 -18.74 -4.98 -12.30
CA LYS A 47 -18.46 -4.99 -13.74
C LYS A 47 -17.80 -3.68 -14.15
N PHE A 48 -16.77 -3.77 -14.99
CA PHE A 48 -16.03 -2.60 -15.48
C PHE A 48 -15.38 -2.92 -16.82
N THR A 49 -15.04 -1.88 -17.58
CA THR A 49 -14.25 -1.98 -18.80
C THR A 49 -12.77 -1.80 -18.49
N GLN A 50 -11.91 -2.51 -19.23
CA GLN A 50 -10.47 -2.48 -19.05
C GLN A 50 -9.80 -1.92 -20.29
N ARG A 51 -8.78 -1.07 -20.10
CA ARG A 51 -7.92 -0.54 -21.17
C ARG A 51 -6.47 -0.56 -20.71
N CYS A 52 -5.55 -0.73 -21.66
CA CYS A 52 -4.11 -0.76 -21.40
C CYS A 52 -3.50 0.65 -21.26
N TRP A 53 -4.11 1.53 -20.46
CA TRP A 53 -3.74 2.96 -20.39
C TRP A 53 -2.34 3.22 -19.84
N LEU A 54 -1.79 2.30 -19.03
CA LEU A 54 -0.44 2.43 -18.47
C LEU A 54 0.64 1.83 -19.39
N LYS A 55 0.25 1.18 -20.49
CA LYS A 55 1.17 0.44 -21.38
C LYS A 55 2.30 1.31 -21.92
N ASP A 56 1.97 2.49 -22.42
CA ASP A 56 2.97 3.37 -23.04
C ASP A 56 3.99 3.88 -22.01
N TYR A 57 3.53 4.20 -20.80
CA TYR A 57 4.39 4.58 -19.67
C TYR A 57 5.34 3.45 -19.25
N ILE A 58 4.83 2.23 -19.06
CA ILE A 58 5.65 1.06 -18.69
C ILE A 58 6.65 0.74 -19.81
N ASN A 59 6.22 0.79 -21.07
CA ASN A 59 7.07 0.55 -22.22
C ASN A 59 8.19 1.59 -22.32
N PHE A 60 7.86 2.86 -22.11
CA PHE A 60 8.86 3.93 -22.07
C PHE A 60 9.91 3.67 -20.99
N ASN A 61 9.51 3.46 -19.74
CA ASN A 61 10.45 3.20 -18.65
C ASN A 61 11.28 1.92 -18.89
N THR A 62 10.68 0.90 -19.49
CA THR A 62 11.40 -0.35 -19.84
C THR A 62 12.47 -0.10 -20.91
N LYS A 63 12.15 0.70 -21.94
CA LYS A 63 13.13 1.12 -22.96
C LYS A 63 14.25 1.95 -22.34
N GLN A 64 13.91 2.96 -21.53
CA GLN A 64 14.91 3.79 -20.86
C GLN A 64 15.81 2.95 -19.94
N ARG A 65 15.25 2.00 -19.19
CA ARG A 65 16.00 1.05 -18.37
C ARG A 65 16.97 0.18 -19.20
N LYS A 66 16.59 -0.19 -20.42
CA LYS A 66 17.46 -0.93 -21.35
C LYS A 66 18.62 -0.06 -21.86
N HIS A 67 18.39 1.23 -22.08
CA HIS A 67 19.39 2.19 -22.55
C HIS A 67 20.28 2.76 -21.43
N ALA A 68 19.86 2.65 -20.17
CA ALA A 68 20.61 3.10 -19.01
C ALA A 68 22.00 2.45 -18.93
N LYS A 69 23.02 3.29 -18.76
CA LYS A 69 24.43 2.84 -18.70
C LYS A 69 24.84 2.52 -17.27
N THR A 70 24.29 3.27 -16.32
CA THR A 70 24.63 3.13 -14.90
C THR A 70 23.64 2.23 -14.16
N ALA A 71 24.10 1.65 -13.04
CA ALA A 71 23.20 0.91 -12.14
C ALA A 71 22.12 1.82 -11.54
N PHE A 72 22.49 3.06 -11.19
CA PHE A 72 21.56 4.06 -10.66
C PHE A 72 20.38 4.33 -11.60
N GLU A 73 20.64 4.62 -12.87
CA GLU A 73 19.59 4.87 -13.86
C GLU A 73 18.68 3.65 -14.06
N LYS A 74 19.26 2.44 -14.08
CA LYS A 74 18.49 1.20 -14.20
C LYS A 74 17.52 1.03 -13.03
N ASP A 75 17.99 1.34 -11.82
CA ASP A 75 17.16 1.28 -10.60
C ASP A 75 16.13 2.40 -10.56
N PHE A 76 16.46 3.58 -11.06
CA PHE A 76 15.51 4.69 -11.18
C PHE A 76 14.30 4.33 -12.06
N PHE A 77 14.51 3.84 -13.29
CA PHE A 77 13.40 3.47 -14.17
C PHE A 77 12.61 2.25 -13.66
N LYS A 78 13.28 1.32 -12.96
CA LYS A 78 12.60 0.23 -12.25
C LYS A 78 11.71 0.78 -11.14
N LEU A 79 12.22 1.73 -10.36
CA LEU A 79 11.49 2.36 -9.25
C LEU A 79 10.25 3.09 -9.77
N LEU A 80 10.33 3.81 -10.90
CA LEU A 80 9.18 4.49 -11.49
C LEU A 80 8.01 3.54 -11.78
N ASN A 81 8.29 2.38 -12.36
CA ASN A 81 7.27 1.35 -12.60
C ASN A 81 6.68 0.80 -11.28
N ASN A 82 7.54 0.49 -10.31
CA ASN A 82 7.11 -0.04 -9.02
C ASN A 82 6.33 0.99 -8.19
N ALA A 83 6.69 2.27 -8.29
CA ALA A 83 6.06 3.37 -7.58
C ALA A 83 4.61 3.55 -8.02
N VAL A 84 4.29 3.38 -9.30
CA VAL A 84 2.89 3.42 -9.77
C VAL A 84 2.08 2.35 -9.05
N TYR A 85 2.53 1.10 -9.04
CA TYR A 85 1.84 0.01 -8.34
C TYR A 85 1.68 0.33 -6.84
N GLY A 86 2.77 0.66 -6.16
CA GLY A 86 2.74 1.01 -4.73
C GLY A 86 1.80 2.16 -4.43
N LYS A 87 1.72 3.16 -5.32
CA LYS A 87 0.81 4.29 -5.16
C LYS A 87 -0.65 3.91 -5.36
N THR A 88 -0.95 3.02 -6.31
CA THR A 88 -2.33 2.53 -6.50
C THR A 88 -2.83 1.73 -5.29
N MET A 89 -1.96 0.98 -4.63
CA MET A 89 -2.28 0.15 -3.45
C MET A 89 -2.13 0.90 -2.11
N GLU A 90 -1.82 2.20 -2.12
CA GLU A 90 -1.62 2.97 -0.90
C GLU A 90 -2.92 3.06 -0.07
N ASN A 91 -2.88 2.53 1.16
CA ASN A 91 -3.98 2.72 2.11
C ASN A 91 -3.86 4.07 2.80
N LEU A 92 -4.63 5.04 2.32
CA LEU A 92 -4.67 6.39 2.88
C LEU A 92 -5.14 6.45 4.34
N ARG A 93 -5.86 5.44 4.84
CA ARG A 93 -6.34 5.40 6.23
C ARG A 93 -5.20 5.22 7.24
N ASN A 94 -4.06 4.69 6.80
CA ASN A 94 -2.89 4.52 7.64
C ASN A 94 -2.06 5.81 7.76
N ARG A 95 -2.43 6.88 7.04
CA ARG A 95 -1.74 8.16 7.13
C ARG A 95 -2.09 8.85 8.45
N VAL A 96 -1.06 9.37 9.09
CA VAL A 96 -1.15 10.22 10.28
C VAL A 96 -0.73 11.63 9.91
N LYS A 97 -1.35 12.61 10.56
CA LYS A 97 -0.86 14.00 10.54
C LYS A 97 0.17 14.14 11.64
N VAL A 98 1.35 14.65 11.30
CA VAL A 98 2.39 14.95 12.30
C VAL A 98 2.65 16.44 12.28
N ASP A 99 2.47 17.09 13.42
CA ASP A 99 2.78 18.49 13.64
C ASP A 99 4.03 18.56 14.54
N ILE A 100 5.10 19.17 14.03
CA ILE A 100 6.31 19.44 14.83
C ILE A 100 6.14 20.81 15.49
N VAL A 101 6.27 20.86 16.81
CA VAL A 101 5.94 22.04 17.62
C VAL A 101 7.06 22.34 18.60
N GLN A 102 7.39 23.63 18.73
CA GLN A 102 8.37 24.13 19.70
C GLN A 102 7.76 24.88 20.89
N THR A 103 6.49 25.28 20.78
CA THR A 103 5.82 26.08 21.81
C THR A 103 4.85 25.24 22.62
N LYS A 104 4.99 25.28 23.96
CA LYS A 104 4.11 24.57 24.91
C LYS A 104 2.62 24.81 24.64
N LYS A 105 2.20 26.07 24.46
CA LYS A 105 0.80 26.44 24.18
C LYS A 105 0.21 25.75 22.95
N ARG A 106 1.01 25.59 21.87
CA ARG A 106 0.56 24.91 20.65
C ARG A 106 0.54 23.39 20.85
N ALA A 107 1.50 22.83 21.59
CA ALA A 107 1.52 21.42 21.92
C ALA A 107 0.28 21.03 22.75
N GLU A 108 -0.03 21.80 23.81
CA GLU A 108 -1.23 21.61 24.64
C GLU A 108 -2.52 21.67 23.81
N LYS A 109 -2.63 22.64 22.89
CA LYS A 109 -3.78 22.74 21.98
C LYS A 109 -3.94 21.51 21.09
N LEU A 110 -2.84 20.94 20.58
CA LEU A 110 -2.89 19.76 19.72
C LEU A 110 -3.16 18.47 20.50
N VAL A 111 -2.66 18.37 21.74
CA VAL A 111 -2.96 17.24 22.63
C VAL A 111 -4.43 17.25 23.08
N ALA A 112 -5.01 18.43 23.28
CA ALA A 112 -6.43 18.58 23.60
C ALA A 112 -7.37 18.28 22.42
N SER A 113 -6.85 18.11 21.20
CA SER A 113 -7.65 17.81 20.02
C SER A 113 -8.22 16.38 20.10
N PRO A 114 -9.49 16.14 19.73
CA PRO A 114 -10.04 14.79 19.63
C PRO A 114 -9.35 13.94 18.55
N ALA A 115 -8.59 14.57 17.65
CA ALA A 115 -7.79 13.89 16.65
C ALA A 115 -6.44 13.42 17.20
N PHE A 116 -6.06 13.79 18.42
CA PHE A 116 -4.79 13.40 19.02
C PHE A 116 -4.64 11.87 19.08
N HIS A 117 -3.43 11.38 18.81
CA HIS A 117 -3.10 9.97 18.90
C HIS A 117 -1.91 9.71 19.82
N ALA A 118 -0.79 10.39 19.59
CA ALA A 118 0.44 10.23 20.35
C ALA A 118 1.30 11.49 20.21
N PHE A 119 2.30 11.65 21.07
CA PHE A 119 3.38 12.61 20.83
C PHE A 119 4.73 11.96 21.12
N THR A 120 5.78 12.51 20.54
CA THR A 120 7.16 12.09 20.74
C THR A 120 8.00 13.34 20.99
N ILE A 121 8.70 13.35 22.11
CA ILE A 121 9.66 14.42 22.42
C ILE A 121 10.92 14.13 21.60
N LEU A 122 11.27 15.05 20.72
CA LEU A 122 12.46 14.95 19.87
C LEU A 122 13.65 15.65 20.52
N ASP A 123 13.39 16.76 21.22
CA ASP A 123 14.38 17.58 21.93
C ASP A 123 13.68 18.37 23.06
N GLU A 124 14.44 19.05 23.93
CA GLU A 124 13.93 19.83 25.07
C GLU A 124 12.84 20.82 24.67
N ASN A 125 13.00 21.44 23.50
CA ASN A 125 12.06 22.42 22.95
C ASN A 125 11.38 21.94 21.67
N LEU A 126 11.35 20.63 21.39
CA LEU A 126 10.80 20.10 20.14
C LEU A 126 9.97 18.83 20.37
N VAL A 127 8.68 18.90 20.04
CA VAL A 127 7.75 17.78 20.19
C VAL A 127 7.04 17.51 18.87
N ALA A 128 7.03 16.26 18.43
CA ALA A 128 6.21 15.78 17.32
C ALA A 128 4.87 15.27 17.86
N VAL A 129 3.77 15.95 17.52
CA VAL A 129 2.42 15.52 17.89
C VAL A 129 1.78 14.82 16.70
N GLN A 130 1.37 13.58 16.90
CA GLN A 130 0.69 12.74 15.92
C GLN A 130 -0.82 12.79 16.14
N GLY A 131 -1.55 13.07 15.07
CA GLY A 131 -3.00 13.05 15.04
C GLY A 131 -3.57 12.20 13.90
N LYS A 132 -4.76 11.66 14.12
CA LYS A 132 -5.55 10.99 13.09
C LYS A 132 -6.06 12.02 12.08
N LEU A 133 -6.15 11.61 10.81
CA LEU A 133 -6.80 12.43 9.79
C LEU A 133 -8.32 12.42 10.03
N THR A 134 -8.90 13.59 10.33
CA THR A 134 -10.34 13.75 10.59
C THR A 134 -11.18 13.74 9.31
N LYS A 135 -10.58 14.15 8.18
CA LYS A 135 -11.17 14.07 6.84
C LYS A 135 -10.18 13.40 5.91
N LEU A 136 -10.66 12.41 5.16
CA LEU A 136 -9.84 11.64 4.23
C LEU A 136 -10.51 11.59 2.86
N CYS A 137 -9.83 12.12 1.84
CA CYS A 137 -10.25 11.97 0.46
C CYS A 137 -9.67 10.67 -0.11
N LEU A 138 -10.53 9.73 -0.51
CA LEU A 138 -10.12 8.45 -1.10
C LEU A 138 -9.80 8.63 -2.59
N ASN A 139 -8.63 9.17 -2.90
CA ASN A 139 -8.17 9.46 -4.27
C ASN A 139 -7.10 8.47 -4.79
N ARG A 140 -6.99 7.28 -4.18
CA ARG A 140 -6.12 6.21 -4.69
C ARG A 140 -6.95 5.19 -5.46
N PRO A 141 -6.58 4.85 -6.70
CA PRO A 141 -7.32 3.88 -7.49
C PRO A 141 -6.93 2.44 -7.08
N ILE A 142 -7.32 2.03 -5.88
CA ILE A 142 -6.98 0.70 -5.31
C ILE A 142 -7.46 -0.44 -6.22
N GLN A 143 -8.59 -0.23 -6.90
CA GLN A 143 -9.15 -1.17 -7.87
C GLN A 143 -8.20 -1.45 -9.04
N VAL A 144 -7.40 -0.45 -9.43
CA VAL A 144 -6.38 -0.61 -10.47
C VAL A 144 -5.24 -1.50 -9.94
N GLY A 145 -4.71 -1.19 -8.76
CA GLY A 145 -3.62 -1.97 -8.15
C GLY A 145 -4.00 -3.44 -7.98
N PHE A 146 -5.26 -3.70 -7.64
CA PHE A 146 -5.81 -5.05 -7.53
C PHE A 146 -5.81 -5.85 -8.85
N VAL A 147 -5.79 -5.19 -10.01
CA VAL A 147 -5.86 -5.83 -11.35
C VAL A 147 -4.50 -5.89 -12.04
N ILE A 148 -3.51 -5.10 -11.61
CA ILE A 148 -2.16 -5.02 -12.23
C ILE A 148 -1.30 -6.27 -11.95
N LEU A 149 -1.65 -7.08 -10.94
CA LEU A 149 -0.98 -8.33 -10.56
C LEU A 149 -1.66 -9.57 -11.17
#